data_AF-A0A3E4GMY4-F1
#
_entry.id   AF-A0A3E4GMY4-F1
#
_cell.length_a   1.000
_cell.length_b   1.000
_cell.length_c   1.000
_cell.angle_alpha   90.00
_cell.angle_beta   90.00
_cell.angle_gamma   90.00
#
_symmetry.space_group_name_H-M   'P 1'
#
loop_
_entity.id
_entity.type
_entity.pdbx_description
1 polymer ?
#
loop_
_entity_poly.entity_id
_entity_poly.type
_entity_poly.pdbx_seq_one_letter_code
_entity_poly.pdbx_strand_id
1 'polypeptide(L)'
;MNEWMEHPDLANLDPLKQELIRTAALKAGGKNGKALVPVMMSLITGANKRGIQFTPDEISLILSVIKEGRSKQEQAQIDQMVQMIRTIQAGKQPPRSGRQ
;
A
#
# COMPACT_ATOMS: atom_id res chain seq x y z
N MET A 1 14.01 -1.78 -13.85
CA MET A 1 13.67 -0.36 -13.59
C MET A 1 12.47 -0.34 -12.66
N ASN A 2 12.39 0.61 -11.74
CA ASN A 2 11.23 0.73 -10.83
C ASN A 2 10.15 1.58 -11.49
N GLU A 3 9.56 1.06 -12.56
CA GLU A 3 8.56 1.76 -13.41
C GLU A 3 7.36 2.25 -12.59
N TRP A 4 7.00 1.51 -11.54
CA TRP A 4 5.92 1.87 -10.63
C TRP A 4 6.22 3.13 -9.80
N MET A 5 7.48 3.49 -9.54
CA MET A 5 7.82 4.73 -8.80
C MET A 5 7.73 5.98 -9.67
N GLU A 6 7.75 5.83 -10.99
CA GLU A 6 7.60 6.94 -11.94
C GLU A 6 6.14 7.16 -12.34
N HIS A 7 5.20 6.44 -11.70
CA HIS A 7 3.79 6.61 -12.00
C HIS A 7 3.33 8.04 -11.63
N PRO A 8 2.67 8.76 -12.55
CA PRO A 8 2.22 10.14 -12.31
C PRO A 8 1.25 10.23 -11.13
N ASP A 9 0.51 9.16 -10.88
CA ASP A 9 -0.36 8.99 -9.71
C ASP A 9 0.37 9.07 -8.38
N LEU A 10 1.60 8.55 -8.29
CA LEU A 10 2.43 8.67 -7.09
C LEU A 10 3.05 10.05 -6.97
N ALA A 11 3.34 10.70 -8.11
CA ALA A 11 3.90 12.04 -8.15
C ALA A 11 2.91 13.12 -7.70
N ASN A 12 1.60 12.84 -7.71
CA ASN A 12 0.56 13.74 -7.19
C ASN A 12 0.38 13.66 -5.67
N LEU A 13 1.05 12.72 -4.98
CA LEU A 13 0.97 12.58 -3.52
C LEU A 13 1.77 13.68 -2.81
N ASP A 14 1.42 13.94 -1.55
CA ASP A 14 2.16 14.88 -0.70
C ASP A 14 3.66 14.50 -0.63
N PRO A 15 4.60 15.47 -0.71
CA PRO A 15 6.04 15.19 -0.71
C PRO A 15 6.50 14.35 0.49
N LEU A 16 5.88 14.51 1.67
CA LEU A 16 6.18 13.69 2.84
C LEU A 16 5.77 12.22 2.64
N LYS A 17 4.64 12.00 1.96
CA LYS A 17 4.13 10.67 1.64
C LYS A 17 4.97 9.99 0.57
N GLN A 18 5.40 10.76 -0.44
CA GLN A 18 6.32 10.26 -1.46
C GLN A 18 7.64 9.78 -0.86
N GLU A 19 8.21 10.54 0.07
CA GLU A 19 9.43 10.14 0.78
C GLU A 19 9.24 8.83 1.56
N LEU A 20 8.09 8.65 2.20
CA LEU A 20 7.75 7.41 2.91
C LEU A 20 7.61 6.22 1.96
N ILE A 21 6.90 6.39 0.84
CA ILE A 21 6.73 5.36 -0.20
C ILE A 21 8.09 4.97 -0.79
N ARG A 22 8.93 5.96 -1.08
CA ARG A 22 10.29 5.76 -1.59
C ARG A 22 11.17 5.04 -0.58
N THR A 23 11.08 5.43 0.69
CA THR A 23 11.77 4.74 1.79
C THR A 23 11.28 3.30 1.93
N ALA A 24 9.98 3.04 1.76
CA ALA A 24 9.41 1.71 1.76
C ALA A 24 9.97 0.86 0.61
N ALA A 25 10.00 1.43 -0.60
CA ALA A 25 10.55 0.81 -1.80
C ALA A 25 12.03 0.43 -1.63
N LEU A 26 12.81 1.37 -1.09
CA LEU A 26 14.23 1.19 -0.79
C LEU A 26 14.44 0.12 0.28
N LYS A 27 13.65 0.13 1.37
CA LYS A 27 13.71 -0.89 2.44
C LYS A 27 13.27 -2.27 1.98
N ALA A 28 12.30 -2.35 1.06
CA ALA A 28 11.94 -3.58 0.38
C ALA A 28 13.01 -4.02 -0.64
N GLY A 29 14.15 -3.31 -0.73
CA GLY A 29 15.28 -3.65 -1.58
C GLY A 29 15.00 -3.48 -3.08
N GLY A 30 14.04 -2.62 -3.45
CA GLY A 30 13.55 -2.49 -4.82
C GLY A 30 12.88 -3.77 -5.36
N LYS A 31 12.66 -4.78 -4.51
CA LYS A 31 12.11 -6.07 -4.88
C LYS A 31 10.75 -6.30 -4.21
N ASN A 32 9.75 -6.27 -5.09
CA ASN A 32 8.50 -7.03 -5.00
C ASN A 32 7.45 -6.53 -4.00
N GLY A 33 6.20 -6.49 -4.45
CA GLY A 33 5.03 -6.07 -3.67
C GLY A 33 4.85 -6.87 -2.38
N LYS A 34 5.37 -8.12 -2.33
CA LYS A 34 5.30 -8.99 -1.15
C LYS A 34 6.11 -8.49 0.06
N ALA A 35 7.27 -7.87 -0.16
CA ALA A 35 8.09 -7.29 0.92
C ALA A 35 7.72 -5.82 1.19
N LEU A 36 7.19 -5.14 0.17
CA LEU A 36 6.81 -3.74 0.25
C LEU A 36 5.59 -3.51 1.15
N VAL A 37 4.64 -4.44 1.13
CA VAL A 37 3.42 -4.40 1.94
C VAL A 37 3.66 -4.27 3.45
N PRO A 38 4.40 -5.17 4.13
CA PRO A 38 4.65 -5.04 5.57
C PRO A 38 5.54 -3.84 5.92
N VAL A 39 6.43 -3.46 5.00
CA VAL A 39 7.29 -2.28 5.16
C VAL A 39 6.48 -0.98 5.06
N MET A 40 5.54 -0.89 4.11
CA MET A 40 4.60 0.21 3.96
C MET A 40 3.73 0.34 5.20
N MET A 41 3.15 -0.75 5.71
CA MET A 41 2.36 -0.73 6.95
C MET A 41 3.16 -0.22 8.15
N SER A 42 4.41 -0.66 8.27
CA SER A 42 5.32 -0.20 9.32
C SER A 42 5.60 1.30 9.18
N LEU A 43 5.76 1.79 7.95
CA LEU A 43 5.98 3.20 7.65
C LEU A 43 4.73 4.05 7.84
N ILE A 44 3.56 3.58 7.42
CA ILE A 44 2.25 4.25 7.64
C ILE A 44 2.00 4.37 9.15
N THR A 45 2.25 3.31 9.91
CA THR A 45 2.10 3.34 11.38
C THR A 45 3.09 4.33 12.02
N GLY A 46 4.33 4.38 11.54
CA GLY A 46 5.33 5.37 11.98
C GLY A 46 4.97 6.81 11.56
N ALA A 47 4.40 6.97 10.37
CA ALA A 47 3.97 8.24 9.80
C ALA A 47 2.75 8.80 10.55
N ASN A 48 1.81 7.94 10.96
CA ASN A 48 0.65 8.31 11.76
C ASN A 48 1.07 8.97 13.08
N LYS A 49 2.14 8.46 13.72
CA LYS A 49 2.73 9.08 14.92
C LYS A 49 3.32 10.48 14.67
N ARG A 50 3.70 10.78 13.43
CA ARG A 50 4.19 12.09 12.99
C ARG A 50 3.06 13.01 12.47
N GLY A 51 1.81 12.58 12.57
CA GLY A 51 0.65 13.30 12.04
C GLY A 51 0.45 13.12 10.53
N ILE A 52 1.20 12.22 9.89
CA ILE A 52 1.08 11.91 8.46
C ILE A 52 0.19 10.68 8.33
N GLN A 53 -1.07 10.91 7.98
CA GLN A 53 -2.00 9.83 7.64
C GLN A 53 -2.05 9.64 6.14
N PHE A 54 -1.88 8.39 5.72
CA PHE A 54 -2.21 8.00 4.36
C PHE A 54 -3.71 7.82 4.26
N THR A 55 -4.30 8.51 3.29
CA THR A 55 -5.65 8.18 2.94
C THR A 55 -5.65 6.82 2.25
N PRO A 56 -6.69 6.05 2.47
CA PRO A 56 -6.85 4.72 1.91
C PRO A 56 -7.08 4.71 0.40
N ASP A 57 -7.53 5.81 -0.20
CA ASP A 57 -7.44 6.04 -1.65
C ASP A 57 -5.98 6.10 -2.11
N GLU A 58 -5.12 6.85 -1.40
CA GLU A 58 -3.69 6.89 -1.69
C GLU A 58 -3.04 5.51 -1.53
N ILE A 59 -3.40 4.76 -0.47
CA ILE A 59 -2.90 3.38 -0.31
C ILE A 59 -3.40 2.49 -1.44
N SER A 60 -4.67 2.59 -1.84
CA SER A 60 -5.23 1.84 -2.97
C SER A 60 -4.56 2.19 -4.30
N LEU A 61 -4.16 3.44 -4.50
CA LEU A 61 -3.45 3.92 -5.67
C LEU A 61 -2.05 3.32 -5.73
N ILE A 62 -1.30 3.44 -4.64
CA ILE A 62 0.05 2.87 -4.49
C ILE A 62 0.01 1.36 -4.74
N LEU A 63 -0.94 0.67 -4.12
CA LEU A 63 -1.12 -0.77 -4.29
C LEU A 63 -1.52 -1.15 -5.72
N SER A 64 -2.36 -0.36 -6.41
CA SER A 64 -2.72 -0.58 -7.82
C SER A 64 -1.50 -0.44 -8.73
N VAL A 65 -0.69 0.58 -8.51
CA VAL A 65 0.56 0.84 -9.25
C VAL A 65 1.60 -0.25 -8.98
N ILE A 66 1.72 -0.73 -7.74
CA ILE A 66 2.59 -1.85 -7.39
C ILE A 66 2.10 -3.16 -8.00
N LYS A 67 0.77 -3.35 -8.15
CA LYS A 67 0.12 -4.54 -8.73
C LYS A 67 0.42 -4.69 -10.21
N GLU A 68 0.54 -3.58 -10.92
CA GLU A 68 0.83 -3.55 -12.35
C GLU A 68 2.18 -4.21 -12.63
N GLY A 69 2.20 -5.22 -13.50
CA GLY A 69 3.40 -6.02 -13.79
C GLY A 69 3.77 -7.10 -12.76
N ARG A 70 2.91 -7.43 -11.77
CA ARG A 70 3.16 -8.49 -10.78
C ARG A 70 2.54 -9.84 -11.13
N SER A 71 3.05 -10.89 -10.49
CA SER A 71 2.49 -12.24 -10.59
C SER A 71 1.13 -12.35 -9.88
N LYS A 72 0.25 -13.25 -10.35
CA LYS A 72 -1.12 -13.44 -9.81
C LYS A 72 -1.17 -13.60 -8.28
N GLN A 73 -0.20 -14.29 -7.66
CA GLN A 73 -0.12 -14.44 -6.20
C GLN A 73 0.18 -13.13 -5.45
N GLU A 74 0.97 -12.24 -6.05
CA GLU A 74 1.27 -10.95 -5.46
C GLU A 74 0.09 -10.02 -5.62
N GLN A 75 -0.55 -10.04 -6.79
CA GLN A 75 -1.77 -9.28 -7.02
C GLN A 75 -2.85 -9.65 -6.00
N ALA A 76 -3.04 -10.94 -5.71
CA ALA A 76 -4.02 -11.39 -4.71
C ALA A 76 -3.73 -10.88 -3.29
N GLN A 77 -2.47 -10.89 -2.85
CA GLN A 77 -2.09 -10.36 -1.53
C GLN A 77 -2.29 -8.85 -1.43
N ILE A 78 -1.95 -8.12 -2.50
CA ILE A 78 -2.18 -6.69 -2.62
C ILE A 78 -3.70 -6.40 -2.58
N ASP A 79 -4.50 -7.18 -3.30
CA ASP A 79 -5.96 -7.03 -3.35
C ASP A 79 -6.58 -7.26 -1.96
N GLN A 80 -6.15 -8.30 -1.24
CA GLN A 80 -6.61 -8.56 0.14
C GLN A 80 -6.33 -7.37 1.08
N MET A 81 -5.20 -6.69 0.91
CA MET A 81 -4.89 -5.49 1.69
C MET A 81 -5.75 -4.29 1.33
N VAL A 82 -5.94 -4.03 0.04
CA VAL A 82 -6.84 -2.97 -0.43
C VAL A 82 -8.24 -3.19 0.15
N GLN A 83 -8.73 -4.43 0.13
CA GLN A 83 -10.00 -4.82 0.74
C GLN A 83 -10.00 -4.55 2.25
N MET A 84 -8.95 -4.94 2.97
CA MET A 84 -8.85 -4.73 4.42
C MET A 84 -8.91 -3.24 4.78
N ILE A 85 -8.17 -2.40 4.06
CA ILE A 85 -8.13 -0.95 4.26
C ILE A 85 -9.47 -0.30 3.93
N ARG A 86 -10.13 -0.73 2.85
CA ARG A 86 -11.49 -0.29 2.51
C ARG A 86 -12.51 -0.70 3.57
N THR A 87 -12.39 -1.90 4.15
CA THR A 87 -13.29 -2.33 5.24
C THR A 87 -13.08 -1.54 6.52
N ILE A 88 -11.85 -1.17 6.86
CA ILE A 88 -11.54 -0.33 8.05
C ILE A 88 -12.17 1.07 7.90
N GLN A 89 -12.14 1.64 6.70
CA GLN A 89 -12.83 2.90 6.42
C GLN A 89 -14.35 2.83 6.43
N ALA A 90 -14.90 1.77 5.83
CA ALA A 90 -16.34 1.68 5.62
C ALA A 90 -17.14 1.53 6.93
N GLY A 91 -16.46 1.47 8.09
CA GLY A 91 -17.09 1.26 9.41
C GLY A 91 -17.80 -0.10 9.52
N LYS A 92 -17.64 -0.97 8.53
CA LYS A 92 -18.28 -2.28 8.45
C LYS A 92 -17.19 -3.32 8.65
N GLN A 93 -17.23 -3.96 9.83
CA GLN A 93 -16.44 -5.14 10.16
C GLN A 93 -16.25 -6.05 8.93
N PRO A 94 -15.07 -6.65 8.74
CA PRO A 94 -14.92 -7.66 7.71
C PRO A 94 -15.98 -8.74 7.94
N PRO A 95 -16.55 -9.35 6.88
CA PRO A 95 -17.44 -10.48 7.07
C PRO A 95 -16.64 -11.50 7.88
N ARG A 96 -17.07 -11.73 9.14
CA ARG A 96 -16.68 -12.93 9.86
C ARG A 96 -16.93 -14.04 8.86
N SER A 97 -15.85 -14.69 8.41
CA SER A 97 -15.92 -15.91 7.63
C SER A 97 -16.76 -16.86 8.48
N GLY A 98 -18.06 -16.89 8.19
CA GLY A 98 -18.96 -17.93 8.64
C GLY A 98 -18.39 -19.20 8.02
N ARG A 99 -17.64 -19.93 8.82
CA ARG A 99 -17.44 -21.34 8.58
C ARG A 99 -18.27 -22.04 9.64
N GLN A 100 -19.29 -22.70 9.11
CA GLN A 100 -20.19 -23.64 9.75
C GLN A 100 -19.46 -24.61 10.67
#